data_AF-A0A0N0UZC7-F1
#
_entry.id   AF-A0A0N0UZC7-F1
#
_cell.length_a   1.000
_cell.length_b   1.000
_cell.length_c   1.000
_cell.angle_alpha   90.00
_cell.angle_beta   90.00
_cell.angle_gamma   90.00
#
_symmetry.space_group_name_H-M   'P 1'
#
loop_
_entity.id
_entity.type
_entity.pdbx_description
1 polymer ?
#
loop_
_entity_poly.entity_id
_entity_poly.type
_entity_poly.pdbx_seq_one_letter_code
_entity_poly.pdbx_strand_id
1 'polypeptide(L)'
;DSFIILEIAKVCSFRKMFHEAIIILSMILASDPYHIVARTFRMNILLNLALNQAKFSVAELYFNRAINEGIYITNHCTIEDEEFWCEFGLVYLGMAIRILSILRNQKEDIDNRIVNSHNFNKKLNDAHSCFEQAANISPLSIGNRTIYWYLNICCLKKIFETNNYFIENNIPIIDKNDIYHEVGKDIFEFLGWIDSDDEDFLNKKIITAIKIYENSLLQRSYIPNIKLSFSILLFDFAPVITVGRVRLVLKMLEQAKIYAEKLKLYKVGAVTRSSYVQSPENFIKSIDKTTDLLIKKVNKFLKLEDDYIIDKKKFNGFKLFLANIEEIIQPGILV
;
A
#
# COMPACT_ATOMS: atom_id res chain seq x y z
N ASP A 1 15.83 15.69 22.52
CA ASP A 1 16.70 14.58 22.04
C ASP A 1 15.96 13.50 21.23
N SER A 2 14.76 13.06 21.64
CA SER A 2 14.01 12.01 20.93
C SER A 2 13.77 12.28 19.43
N PHE A 3 13.50 13.53 19.02
CA PHE A 3 13.30 13.88 17.61
C PHE A 3 14.54 13.62 16.75
N ILE A 4 15.75 13.94 17.23
CA ILE A 4 16.98 13.69 16.48
C ILE A 4 17.20 12.18 16.34
N ILE A 5 16.98 11.42 17.41
CA ILE A 5 17.10 9.96 17.40
C ILE A 5 16.11 9.34 16.39
N LEU A 6 14.87 9.82 16.36
CA LEU A 6 13.86 9.41 15.37
C LEU A 6 14.33 9.71 13.94
N GLU A 7 14.87 10.90 13.67
CA GLU A 7 15.37 11.26 12.34
C GLU A 7 16.56 10.38 11.89
N ILE A 8 17.47 10.04 12.81
CA ILE A 8 18.59 9.13 12.50
C ILE A 8 18.06 7.72 12.20
N ALA A 9 17.17 7.19 13.05
CA ALA A 9 16.54 5.89 12.80
C ALA A 9 15.77 5.88 11.47
N LYS A 10 15.13 7.02 11.14
CA LYS A 10 14.41 7.24 9.89
C LYS A 10 15.35 7.06 8.70
N VAL A 11 16.45 7.81 8.66
CA VAL A 11 17.45 7.70 7.60
C VAL A 11 18.00 6.27 7.50
N CYS A 12 18.33 5.62 8.62
CA CYS A 12 18.79 4.23 8.63
C CYS A 12 17.77 3.28 7.99
N SER A 13 16.49 3.38 8.36
CA SER A 13 15.42 2.55 7.78
C SER A 13 15.29 2.76 6.27
N PHE A 14 15.33 4.01 5.80
CA PHE A 14 15.28 4.28 4.35
C PHE A 14 16.53 3.81 3.60
N ARG A 15 17.65 3.61 4.28
CA ARG A 15 18.85 2.95 3.73
C ARG A 15 18.80 1.42 3.82
N LYS A 16 17.71 0.87 4.32
CA LYS A 16 17.52 -0.57 4.64
C LYS A 16 18.48 -1.08 5.72
N MET A 17 19.00 -0.19 6.57
CA MET A 17 19.78 -0.49 7.77
C MET A 17 18.84 -0.72 8.97
N PHE A 18 17.99 -1.74 8.84
CA PHE A 18 16.85 -1.96 9.74
C PHE A 18 17.27 -2.36 11.15
N HIS A 19 18.34 -3.14 11.30
CA HIS A 19 18.82 -3.57 12.62
C HIS A 19 19.43 -2.39 13.39
N GLU A 20 20.18 -1.53 12.70
CA GLU A 20 20.73 -0.29 13.24
C GLU A 20 19.62 0.66 13.65
N ALA A 21 18.59 0.82 12.82
CA ALA A 21 17.42 1.63 13.16
C ALA A 21 16.71 1.11 14.43
N ILE A 22 16.56 -0.20 14.62
CA ILE A 22 16.00 -0.78 15.85
C ILE A 22 16.86 -0.45 17.08
N ILE A 23 18.19 -0.56 16.97
CA ILE A 23 19.12 -0.22 18.06
C ILE A 23 18.98 1.25 18.43
N ILE A 24 18.93 2.14 17.44
CA ILE A 24 18.73 3.58 17.68
C ILE A 24 17.39 3.85 18.38
N LEU A 25 16.30 3.24 17.92
CA LEU A 25 14.97 3.39 18.54
C LEU A 25 14.91 2.85 19.98
N SER A 26 15.70 1.84 20.30
CA SER A 26 15.75 1.29 21.65
C SER A 26 16.22 2.30 22.70
N MET A 27 16.99 3.32 22.29
CA MET A 27 17.42 4.40 23.18
C MET A 27 16.22 5.24 23.65
N ILE A 28 15.27 5.53 22.75
CA ILE A 28 14.03 6.24 23.12
C ILE A 28 13.20 5.35 24.02
N LEU A 29 12.99 4.09 23.62
CA LEU A 29 12.09 3.17 24.31
C LEU A 29 12.61 2.70 25.67
N ALA A 30 13.92 2.83 25.94
CA ALA A 30 14.50 2.61 27.26
C ALA A 30 14.13 3.73 28.24
N SER A 31 13.99 4.97 27.74
CA SER A 31 13.61 6.13 28.57
C SER A 31 12.09 6.35 28.62
N ASP A 32 11.40 6.08 27.52
CA ASP A 32 9.94 6.17 27.41
C ASP A 32 9.39 4.91 26.69
N PRO A 33 9.06 3.87 27.46
CA PRO A 33 8.46 2.66 26.91
C PRO A 33 7.08 2.88 26.31
N TYR A 34 6.41 4.02 26.44
CA TYR A 34 5.07 4.26 25.89
C TYR A 34 5.10 5.19 24.68
N HIS A 35 6.30 5.55 24.20
CA HIS A 35 6.47 6.45 23.07
C HIS A 35 5.89 5.85 21.77
N ILE A 36 4.66 6.24 21.43
CA ILE A 36 3.88 5.66 20.32
C ILE A 36 4.63 5.72 18.98
N VAL A 37 5.19 6.87 18.62
CA VAL A 37 5.91 7.03 17.33
C VAL A 37 7.10 6.07 17.22
N ALA A 38 7.91 5.94 18.27
CA ALA A 38 9.07 5.03 18.26
C ALA A 38 8.65 3.56 18.17
N ARG A 39 7.55 3.18 18.83
CA ARG A 39 7.00 1.81 18.74
C ARG A 39 6.39 1.52 17.38
N THR A 40 5.55 2.41 16.86
CA THR A 40 4.97 2.30 15.52
C THR A 40 6.07 2.19 14.47
N PHE A 41 7.15 2.97 14.63
CA PHE A 41 8.26 2.90 13.70
C PHE A 41 9.06 1.60 13.82
N ARG A 42 9.28 1.09 15.05
CA ARG A 42 9.86 -0.25 15.25
C ARG A 42 8.99 -1.35 14.64
N MET A 43 7.66 -1.26 14.76
CA MET A 43 6.71 -2.18 14.13
C MET A 43 6.85 -2.16 12.60
N ASN A 44 6.92 -0.98 11.97
CA ASN A 44 7.13 -0.85 10.53
C ASN A 44 8.50 -1.42 10.10
N ILE A 45 9.57 -1.23 10.89
CA ILE A 45 10.88 -1.84 10.60
C ILE A 45 10.81 -3.38 10.69
N LEU A 46 10.09 -3.93 11.67
CA LEU A 46 9.89 -5.38 11.79
C LEU A 46 9.09 -5.94 10.60
N LEU A 47 8.08 -5.22 10.10
CA LEU A 47 7.39 -5.55 8.85
C LEU A 47 8.38 -5.62 7.67
N ASN A 48 9.24 -4.60 7.52
CA ASN A 48 10.27 -4.58 6.47
C ASN A 48 11.24 -5.77 6.60
N LEU A 49 11.69 -6.09 7.81
CA LEU A 49 12.53 -7.26 8.07
C LEU A 49 11.84 -8.57 7.71
N ALA A 50 10.56 -8.72 8.06
CA ALA A 50 9.76 -9.89 7.70
C ALA A 50 9.67 -10.08 6.19
N LEU A 51 9.35 -9.01 5.48
CA LEU A 51 9.17 -8.99 4.04
C LEU A 51 10.47 -9.20 3.24
N ASN A 52 11.64 -8.92 3.84
CA ASN A 52 12.95 -9.20 3.26
C ASN A 52 13.42 -10.66 3.42
N GLN A 53 12.71 -11.50 4.19
CA GLN A 53 13.15 -12.87 4.43
C GLN A 53 12.77 -13.81 3.28
N ALA A 54 13.76 -14.57 2.83
CA ALA A 54 13.56 -15.60 1.82
C ALA A 54 12.69 -16.77 2.33
N LYS A 55 12.87 -17.19 3.59
CA LYS A 55 12.10 -18.28 4.21
C LYS A 55 10.96 -17.73 5.04
N PHE A 56 9.75 -18.24 4.83
CA PHE A 56 8.59 -17.81 5.61
C PHE A 56 8.71 -18.07 7.11
N SER A 57 9.34 -19.16 7.54
CA SER A 57 9.53 -19.46 8.96
C SER A 57 10.30 -18.37 9.72
N VAL A 58 11.22 -17.66 9.05
CA VAL A 58 11.92 -16.51 9.64
C VAL A 58 11.09 -15.24 9.51
N ALA A 59 10.41 -15.06 8.37
CA ALA A 59 9.48 -13.94 8.16
C ALA A 59 8.41 -13.89 9.25
N GLU A 60 7.85 -15.05 9.61
CA GLU A 60 6.82 -15.21 10.62
C GLU A 60 7.27 -14.71 11.99
N LEU A 61 8.51 -14.97 12.41
CA LEU A 61 9.05 -14.45 13.68
C LEU A 61 9.02 -12.92 13.72
N TYR A 62 9.37 -12.26 12.61
CA TYR A 62 9.31 -10.80 12.50
C TYR A 62 7.87 -10.28 12.43
N PHE A 63 6.98 -10.94 11.68
CA PHE A 63 5.55 -10.59 11.66
C PHE A 63 4.93 -10.69 13.06
N ASN A 64 5.18 -11.78 13.79
CA ASN A 64 4.66 -11.97 15.14
C ASN A 64 5.22 -10.91 16.09
N ARG A 65 6.49 -10.52 15.96
CA ARG A 65 7.04 -9.39 16.73
C ARG A 65 6.38 -8.06 16.38
N ALA A 66 6.17 -7.77 15.10
CA ALA A 66 5.47 -6.57 14.65
C ALA A 66 4.03 -6.52 15.19
N ILE A 67 3.32 -7.65 15.14
CA ILE A 67 1.97 -7.79 15.69
C ILE A 67 1.97 -7.53 17.19
N ASN A 68 2.92 -8.11 17.92
CA ASN A 68 3.03 -7.90 19.37
C ASN A 68 3.36 -6.44 19.72
N GLU A 69 4.13 -5.71 18.91
CA GLU A 69 4.30 -4.25 19.07
C GLU A 69 2.96 -3.52 18.90
N GLY A 70 2.19 -3.85 17.86
CA GLY A 70 0.87 -3.27 17.62
C GLY A 70 -0.09 -3.52 18.79
N ILE A 71 -0.18 -4.77 19.27
CA ILE A 71 -0.99 -5.14 20.44
C ILE A 71 -0.52 -4.41 21.71
N TYR A 72 0.79 -4.23 21.88
CA TYR A 72 1.30 -3.47 23.00
C TYR A 72 0.83 -2.02 22.95
N ILE A 73 0.91 -1.37 21.79
CA ILE A 73 0.45 0.00 21.59
C ILE A 73 -1.04 0.12 21.90
N THR A 74 -1.89 -0.77 21.35
CA THR A 74 -3.34 -0.72 21.58
C THR A 74 -3.73 -0.88 23.04
N ASN A 75 -2.95 -1.63 23.83
CA ASN A 75 -3.28 -1.93 25.22
C ASN A 75 -2.69 -0.93 26.22
N HIS A 76 -1.66 -0.18 25.84
CA HIS A 76 -0.87 0.59 26.82
C HIS A 76 -0.52 2.03 26.39
N CYS A 77 -0.71 2.41 25.13
CA CYS A 77 -0.38 3.75 24.65
C CYS A 77 -1.66 4.52 24.31
N THR A 78 -1.59 5.86 24.40
CA THR A 78 -2.64 6.73 23.87
C THR A 78 -2.47 6.88 22.37
N ILE A 79 -3.49 6.49 21.61
CA ILE A 79 -3.52 6.61 20.15
C ILE A 79 -4.30 7.87 19.81
N GLU A 80 -3.64 8.84 19.20
CA GLU A 80 -4.20 10.18 18.93
C GLU A 80 -4.60 10.38 17.46
N ASP A 81 -4.09 9.54 16.55
CA ASP A 81 -4.30 9.67 15.11
C ASP A 81 -4.46 8.33 14.38
N GLU A 82 -4.80 8.41 13.09
CA GLU A 82 -5.05 7.28 12.20
C GLU A 82 -3.78 6.54 11.74
N GLU A 83 -2.59 7.13 11.87
CA GLU A 83 -1.36 6.63 11.26
C GLU A 83 -0.93 5.31 11.89
N PHE A 84 -1.03 5.18 13.22
CA PHE A 84 -0.74 3.92 13.90
C PHE A 84 -1.60 2.77 13.36
N TRP A 85 -2.91 2.99 13.24
CA TRP A 85 -3.84 1.96 12.77
C TRP A 85 -3.60 1.60 11.30
N CYS A 86 -3.25 2.58 10.47
CA CYS A 86 -2.83 2.32 9.09
C CYS A 86 -1.57 1.44 9.05
N GLU A 87 -0.52 1.79 9.80
CA GLU A 87 0.71 1.00 9.87
C GLU A 87 0.46 -0.40 10.43
N PHE A 88 -0.41 -0.54 11.42
CA PHE A 88 -0.74 -1.85 12.00
C PHE A 88 -1.54 -2.73 11.03
N GLY A 89 -2.50 -2.15 10.31
CA GLY A 89 -3.23 -2.85 9.25
C GLY A 89 -2.31 -3.33 8.13
N LEU A 90 -1.28 -2.55 7.80
CA LEU A 90 -0.26 -2.92 6.82
C LEU A 90 0.61 -4.11 7.26
N VAL A 91 0.84 -4.32 8.57
CA VAL A 91 1.51 -5.52 9.08
C VAL A 91 0.71 -6.77 8.72
N TYR A 92 -0.60 -6.75 9.00
CA TYR A 92 -1.50 -7.87 8.70
C TYR A 92 -1.66 -8.09 7.19
N LEU A 93 -1.80 -7.01 6.42
CA LEU A 93 -1.88 -7.09 4.96
C LEU A 93 -0.58 -7.65 4.36
N GLY A 94 0.58 -7.22 4.84
CA GLY A 94 1.88 -7.75 4.42
C GLY A 94 2.00 -9.26 4.69
N MET A 95 1.54 -9.72 5.85
CA MET A 95 1.50 -11.15 6.18
C MET A 95 0.53 -11.92 5.28
N ALA A 96 -0.66 -11.38 5.04
CA ALA A 96 -1.65 -11.98 4.13
C ALA A 96 -1.09 -12.13 2.71
N ILE A 97 -0.48 -11.08 2.15
CA ILE A 97 0.13 -11.11 0.82
C ILE A 97 1.28 -12.13 0.77
N ARG A 98 2.08 -12.26 1.83
CA ARG A 98 3.16 -13.27 1.87
C ARG A 98 2.60 -14.70 1.87
N ILE A 99 1.56 -14.97 2.66
CA ILE A 99 0.85 -16.26 2.65
C ILE A 99 0.30 -16.56 1.25
N LEU A 100 -0.39 -15.59 0.64
CA LEU A 100 -0.95 -15.71 -0.71
C LEU A 100 0.13 -16.05 -1.74
N SER A 101 1.25 -15.33 -1.71
CA SER A 101 2.38 -15.55 -2.63
C SER A 101 2.96 -16.97 -2.50
N ILE A 102 3.02 -17.53 -1.28
CA ILE A 102 3.50 -18.90 -1.05
C ILE A 102 2.50 -19.92 -1.58
N LEU A 103 1.21 -19.77 -1.24
CA LEU A 103 0.14 -20.66 -1.69
C LEU A 103 0.07 -20.78 -3.21
N ARG A 104 0.24 -19.66 -3.92
CA ARG A 104 0.17 -19.60 -5.39
C ARG A 104 1.43 -20.10 -6.08
N ASN A 105 2.61 -19.94 -5.47
CA ASN A 105 3.87 -20.32 -6.12
C ASN A 105 4.37 -21.72 -5.75
N GLN A 106 3.92 -22.33 -4.64
CA GLN A 106 4.33 -23.67 -4.17
C GLN A 106 5.86 -23.85 -4.03
N LYS A 107 6.60 -22.76 -3.73
CA LYS A 107 8.08 -22.72 -3.78
C LYS A 107 8.79 -22.96 -2.44
N GLU A 108 8.06 -23.10 -1.35
CA GLU A 108 8.64 -23.23 -0.01
C GLU A 108 8.22 -24.56 0.63
N ASP A 109 9.01 -25.04 1.59
CA ASP A 109 8.61 -26.17 2.44
C ASP A 109 7.59 -25.62 3.46
N ILE A 110 6.34 -26.01 3.31
CA ILE A 110 5.20 -25.29 3.90
C ILE A 110 4.77 -25.93 5.23
N ASP A 111 4.76 -25.14 6.31
CA ASP A 111 3.94 -25.46 7.47
C ASP A 111 2.48 -25.12 7.18
N ASN A 112 1.72 -26.14 6.77
CA ASN A 112 0.30 -26.02 6.42
C ASN A 112 -0.58 -25.51 7.57
N ARG A 113 -0.10 -25.53 8.82
CA ARG A 113 -0.83 -24.95 9.96
C ARG A 113 -0.87 -23.43 9.89
N ILE A 114 0.15 -22.82 9.26
CA ILE A 114 0.33 -21.37 9.21
C ILE A 114 -0.01 -20.85 7.81
N VAL A 115 0.45 -21.51 6.76
CA VAL A 115 0.22 -21.09 5.37
C VAL A 115 -0.98 -21.86 4.81
N ASN A 116 -2.16 -21.25 4.90
CA ASN A 116 -3.40 -21.80 4.35
C ASN A 116 -4.41 -20.68 4.08
N SER A 117 -5.44 -20.98 3.28
CA SER A 117 -6.49 -20.02 2.90
C SER A 117 -7.24 -19.42 4.10
N HIS A 118 -7.39 -20.19 5.19
CA HIS A 118 -8.02 -19.70 6.42
C HIS A 118 -7.20 -18.58 7.06
N ASN A 119 -5.89 -18.79 7.24
CA ASN A 119 -5.00 -17.77 7.80
C ASN A 119 -4.83 -16.57 6.87
N PHE A 120 -4.81 -16.78 5.55
CA PHE A 120 -4.86 -15.68 4.58
C PHE A 120 -6.08 -14.77 4.83
N ASN A 121 -7.28 -15.36 4.85
CA ASN A 121 -8.53 -14.62 5.08
C ASN A 121 -8.58 -13.98 6.46
N LYS A 122 -8.10 -14.67 7.50
CA LYS A 122 -7.99 -14.11 8.86
C LYS A 122 -7.12 -12.86 8.86
N LYS A 123 -5.93 -12.90 8.24
CA LYS A 123 -5.03 -11.74 8.19
C LYS A 123 -5.60 -10.60 7.34
N LEU A 124 -6.34 -10.91 6.30
CA LEU A 124 -7.06 -9.90 5.52
C LEU A 124 -8.15 -9.21 6.35
N ASN A 125 -8.86 -9.95 7.20
CA ASN A 125 -9.83 -9.41 8.14
C ASN A 125 -9.18 -8.59 9.27
N ASP A 126 -8.08 -9.08 9.84
CA ASP A 126 -7.31 -8.33 10.85
C ASP A 126 -6.85 -6.97 10.28
N ALA A 127 -6.37 -6.95 9.03
CA ALA A 127 -5.99 -5.72 8.33
C ALA A 127 -7.19 -4.77 8.13
N HIS A 128 -8.32 -5.31 7.67
CA HIS A 128 -9.56 -4.53 7.50
C HIS A 128 -10.00 -3.87 8.80
N SER A 129 -10.03 -4.62 9.91
CA SER A 129 -10.40 -4.07 11.21
C SER A 129 -9.47 -2.93 11.64
N CYS A 130 -8.16 -3.02 11.36
CA CYS A 130 -7.25 -1.91 11.64
C CYS A 130 -7.58 -0.66 10.80
N PHE A 131 -7.82 -0.82 9.49
CA PHE A 131 -8.16 0.32 8.63
C PHE A 131 -9.52 0.93 8.97
N GLU A 132 -10.46 0.14 9.48
CA GLU A 132 -11.73 0.62 10.01
C GLU A 132 -11.53 1.44 11.30
N GLN A 133 -10.65 1.01 12.21
CA GLN A 133 -10.27 1.82 13.38
C GLN A 133 -9.59 3.14 12.98
N ALA A 134 -8.71 3.09 11.97
CA ALA A 134 -8.09 4.28 11.40
C ALA A 134 -9.14 5.28 10.87
N ALA A 135 -10.20 4.79 10.22
CA ALA A 135 -11.30 5.64 9.76
C ALA A 135 -12.02 6.27 10.95
N ASN A 136 -12.43 5.48 11.93
CA ASN A 136 -13.19 5.96 13.08
C ASN A 136 -12.49 7.05 13.91
N ILE A 137 -11.16 7.02 14.01
CA ILE A 137 -10.39 8.04 14.75
C ILE A 137 -10.06 9.27 13.89
N SER A 138 -10.19 9.17 12.57
CA SER A 138 -9.84 10.25 11.66
C SER A 138 -10.75 11.47 11.85
N PRO A 139 -10.22 12.70 12.00
CA PRO A 139 -11.04 13.90 12.17
C PRO A 139 -12.01 14.17 11.01
N LEU A 140 -11.74 13.62 9.82
CA LEU A 140 -12.58 13.73 8.63
C LEU A 140 -13.37 12.45 8.33
N SER A 141 -13.53 11.58 9.33
CA SER A 141 -14.08 10.21 9.24
C SER A 141 -13.26 9.25 8.38
N ILE A 142 -12.58 9.70 7.33
CA ILE A 142 -11.60 8.90 6.59
C ILE A 142 -10.49 9.82 6.06
N GLY A 143 -9.30 9.77 6.66
CA GLY A 143 -8.16 10.57 6.21
C GLY A 143 -7.55 10.05 4.90
N ASN A 144 -6.68 10.85 4.29
CA ASN A 144 -6.16 10.58 2.94
C ASN A 144 -5.40 9.25 2.82
N ARG A 145 -4.71 8.83 3.88
CA ARG A 145 -4.01 7.55 3.90
C ARG A 145 -4.98 6.41 4.20
N THR A 146 -5.87 6.61 5.16
CA THR A 146 -6.90 5.64 5.54
C THR A 146 -7.81 5.29 4.37
N ILE A 147 -8.32 6.28 3.62
CA ILE A 147 -9.26 6.05 2.51
C ILE A 147 -8.65 5.12 1.46
N TYR A 148 -7.37 5.33 1.14
CA TYR A 148 -6.65 4.50 0.20
C TYR A 148 -6.61 3.05 0.67
N TRP A 149 -6.22 2.80 1.92
CA TRP A 149 -6.11 1.43 2.42
C TRP A 149 -7.45 0.76 2.64
N TYR A 150 -8.43 1.51 3.16
CA TYR A 150 -9.77 1.03 3.42
C TYR A 150 -10.48 0.60 2.12
N LEU A 151 -10.40 1.43 1.07
CA LEU A 151 -10.92 1.07 -0.25
C LEU A 151 -10.31 -0.22 -0.80
N ASN A 152 -8.98 -0.31 -0.77
CA ASN A 152 -8.27 -1.47 -1.33
C ASN A 152 -8.51 -2.75 -0.52
N ILE A 153 -8.56 -2.70 0.82
CA ILE A 153 -8.80 -3.89 1.63
C ILE A 153 -10.23 -4.43 1.42
N CYS A 154 -11.23 -3.54 1.30
CA CYS A 154 -12.62 -3.92 1.00
C CYS A 154 -12.69 -4.62 -0.36
N CYS A 155 -12.00 -4.10 -1.37
CA CYS A 155 -11.93 -4.72 -2.68
C CYS A 155 -11.25 -6.09 -2.65
N LEU A 156 -10.12 -6.22 -1.95
CA LEU A 156 -9.42 -7.50 -1.83
C LEU A 156 -10.28 -8.55 -1.17
N LYS A 157 -10.93 -8.23 -0.04
CA LYS A 157 -11.83 -9.15 0.64
C LYS A 157 -12.92 -9.67 -0.30
N LYS A 158 -13.64 -8.75 -0.96
CA LYS A 158 -14.72 -9.12 -1.88
C LYS A 158 -14.21 -9.93 -3.08
N ILE A 159 -13.02 -9.63 -3.62
CA ILE A 159 -12.41 -10.40 -4.72
C ILE A 159 -12.13 -11.85 -4.30
N PHE A 160 -11.51 -12.06 -3.15
CA PHE A 160 -11.14 -13.39 -2.69
C PHE A 160 -12.35 -14.18 -2.19
N GLU A 161 -13.33 -13.52 -1.56
CA GLU A 161 -14.62 -14.13 -1.19
C GLU A 161 -15.39 -14.62 -2.43
N THR A 162 -15.35 -13.85 -3.52
CA THR A 162 -16.05 -14.20 -4.76
C THR A 162 -15.33 -15.28 -5.56
N ASN A 163 -13.99 -15.35 -5.47
CA ASN A 163 -13.20 -16.29 -6.24
C ASN A 163 -11.96 -16.81 -5.48
N ASN A 164 -12.18 -17.81 -4.63
CA ASN A 164 -11.12 -18.51 -3.90
C ASN A 164 -10.09 -19.19 -4.83
N TYR A 165 -10.41 -19.42 -6.11
CA TYR A 165 -9.47 -20.01 -7.07
C TYR A 165 -8.20 -19.15 -7.23
N PHE A 166 -8.29 -17.84 -6.98
CA PHE A 166 -7.12 -16.96 -6.95
C PHE A 166 -6.13 -17.31 -5.84
N ILE A 167 -6.53 -17.95 -4.74
CA ILE A 167 -5.64 -18.27 -3.62
C ILE A 167 -4.73 -19.46 -3.96
N GLU A 168 -5.25 -20.44 -4.69
CA GLU A 168 -4.58 -21.73 -4.90
C GLU A 168 -3.87 -21.82 -6.26
N ASN A 169 -4.18 -20.92 -7.18
CA ASN A 169 -3.71 -21.00 -8.56
C ASN A 169 -2.91 -19.76 -8.93
N ASN A 170 -1.76 -19.96 -9.59
CA ASN A 170 -0.89 -18.89 -10.07
C ASN A 170 -1.45 -18.21 -11.33
N ILE A 171 -2.66 -17.67 -11.25
CA ILE A 171 -3.32 -16.93 -12.32
C ILE A 171 -3.42 -15.44 -11.96
N PRO A 172 -3.36 -14.51 -12.92
CA PRO A 172 -3.49 -13.08 -12.63
C PRO A 172 -4.78 -12.76 -11.84
N ILE A 173 -4.64 -12.03 -10.73
CA ILE A 173 -5.78 -11.57 -9.94
C ILE A 173 -6.40 -10.38 -10.68
N ILE A 174 -7.69 -10.50 -11.02
CA ILE A 174 -8.42 -9.51 -11.82
C ILE A 174 -9.82 -9.32 -11.27
N ASP A 175 -10.35 -8.11 -11.44
CA ASP A 175 -11.68 -7.70 -11.02
C ASP A 175 -12.69 -7.89 -12.16
N LYS A 176 -13.15 -9.13 -12.37
CA LYS A 176 -14.15 -9.42 -13.42
C LYS A 176 -15.55 -8.91 -13.11
N ASN A 177 -15.83 -8.63 -11.84
CA ASN A 177 -17.17 -8.33 -11.34
C ASN A 177 -17.36 -6.84 -11.00
N ASP A 178 -16.43 -5.98 -11.45
CA ASP A 178 -16.42 -4.53 -11.20
C ASP A 178 -16.51 -4.16 -9.71
N ILE A 179 -15.91 -4.99 -8.84
CA ILE A 179 -15.86 -4.84 -7.38
C ILE A 179 -15.27 -3.48 -6.99
N TYR A 180 -14.21 -3.02 -7.65
CA TYR A 180 -13.61 -1.73 -7.33
C TYR A 180 -14.55 -0.56 -7.62
N HIS A 181 -15.39 -0.68 -8.65
CA HIS A 181 -16.36 0.35 -8.95
C HIS A 181 -17.47 0.38 -7.90
N GLU A 182 -18.01 -0.78 -7.53
CA GLU A 182 -19.05 -0.88 -6.50
C GLU A 182 -18.55 -0.37 -5.14
N VAL A 183 -17.40 -0.89 -4.66
CA VAL A 183 -16.81 -0.47 -3.38
C VAL A 183 -16.44 1.01 -3.40
N GLY A 184 -15.88 1.50 -4.51
CA GLY A 184 -15.56 2.93 -4.67
C GLY A 184 -16.81 3.79 -4.60
N LYS A 185 -17.87 3.40 -5.31
CA LYS A 185 -19.15 4.11 -5.31
C LYS A 185 -19.72 4.20 -3.89
N ASP A 186 -19.85 3.08 -3.18
CA ASP A 186 -20.44 3.05 -1.84
C ASP A 186 -19.68 3.97 -0.86
N ILE A 187 -18.34 3.90 -0.88
CA ILE A 187 -17.50 4.71 0.03
C ILE A 187 -17.47 6.18 -0.38
N PHE A 188 -17.40 6.50 -1.67
CA PHE A 188 -17.43 7.90 -2.12
C PHE A 188 -18.80 8.55 -1.94
N GLU A 189 -19.89 7.79 -2.04
CA GLU A 189 -21.24 8.25 -1.67
C GLU A 189 -21.31 8.54 -0.17
N PHE A 190 -20.82 7.62 0.68
CA PHE A 190 -20.74 7.83 2.13
C PHE A 190 -19.94 9.10 2.50
N LEU A 191 -18.85 9.38 1.79
CA LEU A 191 -18.03 10.57 2.00
C LEU A 191 -18.62 11.86 1.40
N GLY A 192 -19.70 11.78 0.64
CA GLY A 192 -20.24 12.92 -0.11
C GLY A 192 -19.28 13.42 -1.19
N TRP A 193 -18.50 12.53 -1.80
CA TRP A 193 -17.55 12.82 -2.88
C TRP A 193 -18.13 12.51 -4.28
N ILE A 194 -19.36 12.01 -4.33
CA ILE A 194 -20.14 11.85 -5.55
C ILE A 194 -21.24 12.91 -5.54
N ASP A 195 -21.38 13.62 -6.65
CA ASP A 195 -22.43 14.59 -6.91
C ASP A 195 -23.18 14.13 -8.17
N SER A 196 -24.51 14.08 -8.13
CA SER A 196 -25.33 13.71 -9.28
C SER A 196 -25.28 14.76 -10.39
N ASP A 197 -24.93 16.00 -10.06
CA ASP A 197 -25.00 17.15 -10.95
C ASP A 197 -23.62 17.53 -11.53
N ASP A 198 -22.52 16.95 -10.99
CA ASP A 198 -21.14 17.17 -11.45
C ASP A 198 -20.36 15.84 -11.48
N GLU A 199 -20.34 15.18 -12.63
CA GLU A 199 -19.59 13.93 -12.85
C GLU A 199 -18.07 14.08 -12.59
N ASP A 200 -17.55 15.31 -12.64
CA ASP A 200 -16.16 15.65 -12.37
C ASP A 200 -15.88 15.98 -10.89
N PHE A 201 -16.91 16.05 -10.04
CA PHE A 201 -16.76 16.42 -8.64
C PHE A 201 -15.80 15.48 -7.89
N LEU A 202 -15.94 14.17 -8.13
CA LEU A 202 -15.06 13.15 -7.55
C LEU A 202 -13.59 13.37 -7.94
N ASN A 203 -13.32 13.72 -9.21
CA ASN A 203 -11.97 14.06 -9.65
C ASN A 203 -11.41 15.25 -8.88
N LYS A 204 -12.20 16.31 -8.73
CA LYS A 204 -11.79 17.53 -8.03
C LYS A 204 -11.47 17.22 -6.56
N LYS A 205 -12.28 16.39 -5.90
CA LYS A 205 -12.06 15.95 -4.51
C LYS A 205 -10.79 15.11 -4.37
N ILE A 206 -10.61 14.10 -5.22
CA ILE A 206 -9.40 13.28 -5.23
C ILE A 206 -8.16 14.17 -5.46
N ILE A 207 -8.16 15.02 -6.49
CA ILE A 207 -7.03 15.93 -6.78
C ILE A 207 -6.74 16.89 -5.64
N THR A 208 -7.76 17.34 -4.92
CA THR A 208 -7.58 18.21 -3.74
C THR A 208 -6.94 17.43 -2.59
N ALA A 209 -7.42 16.22 -2.30
CA ALA A 209 -6.83 15.33 -1.31
C ALA A 209 -5.35 15.02 -1.63
N ILE A 210 -5.02 14.82 -2.92
CA ILE A 210 -3.65 14.65 -3.41
C ILE A 210 -2.75 15.81 -3.00
N LYS A 211 -3.17 17.04 -3.32
CA LYS A 211 -2.39 18.24 -3.05
C LYS A 211 -2.20 18.46 -1.55
N ILE A 212 -3.23 18.21 -0.75
CA ILE A 212 -3.15 18.32 0.71
C ILE A 212 -2.11 17.33 1.25
N TYR A 213 -2.18 16.06 0.82
CA TYR A 213 -1.26 15.02 1.30
C TYR A 213 0.18 15.23 0.82
N GLU A 214 0.37 15.68 -0.42
CA GLU A 214 1.71 16.02 -0.92
C GLU A 214 2.33 17.20 -0.16
N ASN A 215 1.53 18.18 0.24
CA ASN A 215 2.00 19.33 1.01
C ASN A 215 2.26 19.00 2.48
N SER A 216 1.57 18.00 3.05
CA SER A 216 1.79 17.57 4.44
C SER A 216 3.01 16.68 4.60
N LEU A 217 3.42 15.96 3.54
CA LEU A 217 4.57 15.06 3.57
C LEU A 217 5.87 15.75 3.12
N LEU A 218 6.74 16.01 4.09
CA LEU A 218 8.09 16.54 3.84
C LEU A 218 9.09 15.47 3.37
N GLN A 219 8.69 14.20 3.30
CA GLN A 219 9.62 13.09 3.13
C GLN A 219 9.73 12.57 1.69
N ARG A 220 10.91 12.74 1.09
CA ARG A 220 11.20 12.38 -0.31
C ARG A 220 11.01 10.89 -0.64
N SER A 221 11.29 9.99 0.31
CA SER A 221 11.12 8.54 0.12
C SER A 221 9.67 8.10 -0.10
N TYR A 222 8.69 8.89 0.34
CA TYR A 222 7.27 8.59 0.15
C TYR A 222 6.71 9.13 -1.18
N ILE A 223 7.31 10.19 -1.74
CA ILE A 223 6.78 10.85 -2.95
C ILE A 223 6.53 9.87 -4.11
N PRO A 224 7.42 8.89 -4.43
CA PRO A 224 7.13 7.91 -5.47
C PRO A 224 5.86 7.09 -5.18
N ASN A 225 5.68 6.66 -3.93
CA ASN A 225 4.50 5.90 -3.51
C ASN A 225 3.22 6.74 -3.64
N ILE A 226 3.27 8.00 -3.22
CA ILE A 226 2.14 8.92 -3.29
C ILE A 226 1.63 9.01 -4.73
N LYS A 227 2.53 9.23 -5.69
CA LYS A 227 2.18 9.27 -7.11
C LYS A 227 1.55 7.95 -7.59
N LEU A 228 2.10 6.81 -7.20
CA LEU A 228 1.53 5.49 -7.52
C LEU A 228 0.14 5.28 -6.90
N SER A 229 -0.03 5.55 -5.60
CA SER A 229 -1.29 5.38 -4.88
C SER A 229 -2.40 6.23 -5.48
N PHE A 230 -2.07 7.43 -5.94
CA PHE A 230 -3.04 8.28 -6.60
C PHE A 230 -3.34 7.89 -8.04
N SER A 231 -2.35 7.38 -8.80
CA SER A 231 -2.62 6.70 -10.07
C SER A 231 -3.62 5.56 -9.89
N ILE A 232 -3.49 4.78 -8.81
CA ILE A 232 -4.42 3.70 -8.43
C ILE A 232 -5.81 4.26 -8.15
N LEU A 233 -5.95 5.28 -7.30
CA LEU A 233 -7.27 5.86 -6.99
C LEU A 233 -7.97 6.41 -8.23
N LEU A 234 -7.24 7.13 -9.09
CA LEU A 234 -7.79 7.72 -10.30
C LEU A 234 -8.16 6.69 -11.36
N PHE A 235 -7.52 5.52 -11.39
CA PHE A 235 -7.80 4.51 -12.41
C PHE A 235 -8.75 3.42 -11.91
N ASP A 236 -8.49 2.84 -10.74
CA ASP A 236 -9.17 1.62 -10.29
C ASP A 236 -10.59 1.88 -9.80
N PHE A 237 -10.82 3.03 -9.15
CA PHE A 237 -12.09 3.40 -8.51
C PHE A 237 -12.90 4.42 -9.32
N ALA A 238 -12.43 4.76 -10.51
CA ALA A 238 -13.06 5.72 -11.38
C ALA A 238 -14.46 5.26 -11.86
N PRO A 239 -15.50 6.10 -11.76
CA PRO A 239 -16.83 5.76 -12.30
C PRO A 239 -16.81 5.65 -13.83
N VAL A 240 -16.07 6.54 -14.50
CA VAL A 240 -15.89 6.60 -15.96
C VAL A 240 -14.40 6.65 -16.29
N ILE A 241 -13.91 5.96 -17.32
CA ILE A 241 -12.50 6.06 -17.73
C ILE A 241 -12.42 6.86 -19.02
N THR A 242 -11.84 8.06 -18.96
CA THR A 242 -11.58 8.87 -20.16
C THR A 242 -10.12 8.77 -20.59
N VAL A 243 -9.83 9.12 -21.85
CA VAL A 243 -8.45 9.21 -22.36
C VAL A 243 -7.62 10.22 -21.57
N GLY A 244 -8.19 11.36 -21.21
CA GLY A 244 -7.52 12.38 -20.39
C GLY A 244 -7.14 11.86 -19.00
N ARG A 245 -8.04 11.09 -18.37
CA ARG A 245 -7.76 10.43 -17.09
C ARG A 245 -6.63 9.40 -17.22
N VAL A 246 -6.63 8.60 -18.27
CA VAL A 246 -5.54 7.65 -18.55
C VAL A 246 -4.20 8.38 -18.78
N ARG A 247 -4.19 9.48 -19.54
CA ARG A 247 -2.99 10.32 -19.73
C ARG A 247 -2.49 10.89 -18.40
N LEU A 248 -3.38 11.36 -17.53
CA LEU A 248 -3.04 11.82 -16.19
C LEU A 248 -2.41 10.70 -15.34
N VAL A 249 -3.02 9.52 -15.33
CA VAL A 249 -2.49 8.33 -14.63
C VAL A 249 -1.10 7.98 -15.12
N LEU A 250 -0.88 7.93 -16.44
CA LEU A 250 0.43 7.66 -17.05
C LEU A 250 1.46 8.73 -16.66
N LYS A 251 1.08 10.02 -16.67
CA LYS A 251 1.94 11.12 -16.23
C LYS A 251 2.33 10.99 -14.76
N MET A 252 1.42 10.56 -13.89
CA MET A 252 1.71 10.33 -12.48
C MET A 252 2.64 9.13 -12.25
N LEU A 253 2.46 8.03 -13.00
CA LEU A 253 3.39 6.91 -12.97
C LEU A 253 4.80 7.33 -13.44
N GLU A 254 4.90 8.14 -14.48
CA GLU A 254 6.18 8.71 -14.93
C GLU A 254 6.82 9.60 -13.84
N GLN A 255 6.03 10.46 -13.19
CA GLN A 255 6.52 11.24 -12.04
C GLN A 255 7.02 10.34 -10.91
N ALA A 256 6.33 9.24 -10.60
CA ALA A 256 6.76 8.29 -9.59
C ALA A 256 8.18 7.75 -9.89
N LYS A 257 8.47 7.42 -11.15
CA LYS A 257 9.81 7.00 -11.59
C LYS A 257 10.84 8.10 -11.47
N ILE A 258 10.53 9.31 -11.94
CA ILE A 258 11.44 10.47 -11.84
C ILE A 258 11.81 10.73 -10.38
N TYR A 259 10.85 10.65 -9.46
CA TYR A 259 11.13 10.82 -8.04
C TYR A 259 11.92 9.66 -7.45
N ALA A 260 11.64 8.41 -7.85
CA ALA A 260 12.43 7.26 -7.42
C ALA A 260 13.88 7.37 -7.89
N GLU A 261 14.14 7.77 -9.15
CA GLU A 261 15.50 8.00 -9.68
C GLU A 261 16.28 9.01 -8.83
N LYS A 262 15.65 10.09 -8.38
CA LYS A 262 16.28 11.09 -7.50
C LYS A 262 16.72 10.51 -6.15
N LEU A 263 16.09 9.44 -5.67
CA LEU A 263 16.45 8.82 -4.39
C LEU A 263 17.81 8.10 -4.46
N LYS A 264 18.24 7.66 -5.65
CA LYS A 264 19.55 7.04 -5.86
C LYS A 264 20.69 7.96 -5.44
N LEU A 265 20.57 9.27 -5.71
CA LEU A 265 21.55 10.29 -5.31
C LEU A 265 21.79 10.34 -3.79
N TYR A 266 20.76 10.02 -3.01
CA TYR A 266 20.80 10.06 -1.55
C TYR A 266 21.01 8.68 -0.91
N LYS A 267 21.09 7.62 -1.74
CA LYS A 267 21.20 6.22 -1.34
C LYS A 267 20.05 5.79 -0.41
N VAL A 268 18.85 6.29 -0.68
CA VAL A 268 17.64 5.95 0.09
C VAL A 268 16.66 5.20 -0.79
N GLY A 269 15.86 4.35 -0.17
CA GLY A 269 14.85 3.56 -0.83
C GLY A 269 13.55 4.33 -1.03
N ALA A 270 12.76 3.83 -1.98
CA ALA A 270 11.39 4.25 -2.20
C ALA A 270 10.47 3.42 -1.29
N VAL A 271 9.56 4.10 -0.60
CA VAL A 271 8.43 3.42 0.05
C VAL A 271 7.53 2.88 -1.04
N THR A 272 7.01 1.68 -0.84
CA THR A 272 6.04 1.05 -1.73
C THR A 272 4.64 1.18 -1.17
N ARG A 273 3.67 0.71 -1.95
CA ARG A 273 2.28 0.65 -1.49
C ARG A 273 2.20 -0.08 -0.15
N SER A 274 2.77 -1.27 0.04
CA SER A 274 2.65 -1.98 1.32
C SER A 274 3.57 -1.43 2.45
N SER A 275 3.97 -0.14 2.34
CA SER A 275 4.77 0.62 3.31
C SER A 275 6.11 -0.01 3.70
N TYR A 276 6.66 -0.82 2.79
CA TYR A 276 8.03 -1.30 2.88
C TYR A 276 8.97 -0.48 1.99
N VAL A 277 10.25 -0.51 2.31
CA VAL A 277 11.31 0.22 1.62
C VAL A 277 11.99 -0.71 0.61
N GLN A 278 11.95 -0.33 -0.67
CA GLN A 278 12.70 -1.01 -1.73
C GLN A 278 13.74 -0.11 -2.37
N SER A 279 14.73 -0.72 -3.04
CA SER A 279 15.67 0.01 -3.89
C SER A 279 14.92 0.80 -4.97
N PRO A 280 15.36 2.02 -5.32
CA PRO A 280 14.77 2.79 -6.41
C PRO A 280 14.64 2.01 -7.73
N GLU A 281 15.62 1.17 -8.08
CA GLU A 281 15.64 0.36 -9.29
C GLU A 281 14.48 -0.63 -9.35
N ASN A 282 14.27 -1.38 -8.27
CA ASN A 282 13.14 -2.31 -8.16
C ASN A 282 11.80 -1.58 -8.16
N PHE A 283 11.72 -0.41 -7.52
CA PHE A 283 10.52 0.43 -7.61
C PHE A 283 10.20 0.80 -9.05
N ILE A 284 11.19 1.31 -9.77
CA ILE A 284 11.03 1.73 -11.17
C ILE A 284 10.63 0.56 -12.06
N LYS A 285 11.27 -0.61 -11.89
CA LYS A 285 10.91 -1.83 -12.61
C LYS A 285 9.46 -2.25 -12.38
N SER A 286 8.97 -2.13 -11.15
CA SER A 286 7.57 -2.40 -10.80
C SER A 286 6.61 -1.41 -11.49
N ILE A 287 6.96 -0.13 -11.52
CA ILE A 287 6.20 0.90 -12.22
C ILE A 287 6.21 0.67 -13.73
N ASP A 288 7.35 0.37 -14.35
CA ASP A 288 7.45 0.12 -15.79
C ASP A 288 6.59 -1.08 -16.18
N LYS A 289 6.66 -2.18 -15.44
CA LYS A 289 5.78 -3.35 -15.68
C LYS A 289 4.30 -2.98 -15.60
N THR A 290 3.90 -2.18 -14.62
CA THR A 290 2.51 -1.72 -14.47
C THR A 290 2.09 -0.81 -15.62
N THR A 291 2.97 0.11 -16.00
CA THR A 291 2.77 1.08 -17.08
C THR A 291 2.63 0.38 -18.42
N ASP A 292 3.48 -0.60 -18.72
CA ASP A 292 3.42 -1.42 -19.93
C ASP A 292 2.12 -2.20 -20.03
N LEU A 293 1.63 -2.77 -18.93
CA LEU A 293 0.35 -3.47 -18.89
C LEU A 293 -0.83 -2.53 -19.18
N LEU A 294 -0.80 -1.32 -18.64
CA LEU A 294 -1.81 -0.30 -18.92
C LEU A 294 -1.73 0.14 -20.39
N ILE A 295 -0.54 0.53 -20.89
CA ILE A 295 -0.33 0.98 -22.27
C ILE A 295 -0.81 -0.07 -23.26
N LYS A 296 -0.50 -1.35 -23.07
CA LYS A 296 -0.98 -2.44 -23.94
C LYS A 296 -2.51 -2.45 -24.10
N LYS A 297 -3.26 -2.03 -23.08
CA LYS A 297 -4.73 -1.97 -23.10
C LYS A 297 -5.26 -0.69 -23.73
N VAL A 298 -4.54 0.44 -23.58
CA VAL A 298 -5.03 1.77 -23.96
C VAL A 298 -4.42 2.36 -25.22
N ASN A 299 -3.33 1.79 -25.75
CA ASN A 299 -2.48 2.44 -26.77
C ASN A 299 -3.27 3.01 -27.97
N LYS A 300 -4.26 2.26 -28.47
CA LYS A 300 -5.09 2.69 -29.60
C LYS A 300 -5.97 3.91 -29.30
N PHE A 301 -6.34 4.13 -28.03
CA PHE A 301 -7.18 5.23 -27.59
C PHE A 301 -6.36 6.48 -27.25
N LEU A 302 -5.06 6.37 -26.98
CA LEU A 302 -4.21 7.49 -26.58
C LEU A 302 -4.07 8.58 -27.66
N LYS A 303 -4.54 8.34 -28.89
CA LYS A 303 -4.59 9.33 -29.98
C LYS A 303 -5.91 10.11 -30.06
N LEU A 304 -6.91 9.74 -29.28
CA LEU A 304 -8.22 10.38 -29.26
C LEU A 304 -8.22 11.61 -28.34
N GLU A 305 -9.31 12.36 -28.34
CA GLU A 305 -9.53 13.52 -27.47
C GLU A 305 -9.63 13.11 -25.99
N ASP A 306 -9.32 14.05 -25.09
CA ASP A 306 -9.25 13.79 -23.64
C ASP A 306 -10.60 13.37 -23.03
N ASP A 307 -11.70 13.85 -23.57
CA ASP A 307 -13.08 13.56 -23.16
C ASP A 307 -13.59 12.19 -23.66
N TYR A 308 -12.86 11.53 -24.56
CA TYR A 308 -13.26 10.23 -25.09
C TYR A 308 -13.34 9.19 -23.97
N ILE A 309 -14.54 8.62 -23.78
CA ILE A 309 -14.82 7.58 -22.80
C ILE A 309 -14.39 6.21 -23.33
N ILE A 310 -13.53 5.52 -22.59
CA ILE A 310 -13.09 4.15 -22.85
C ILE A 310 -14.01 3.17 -22.13
N ASP A 311 -14.62 2.26 -22.89
CA ASP A 311 -15.41 1.15 -22.34
C ASP A 311 -14.58 0.30 -21.36
N LYS A 312 -15.03 0.24 -20.09
CA LYS A 312 -14.35 -0.49 -19.02
C LYS A 312 -14.15 -1.97 -19.34
N LYS A 313 -15.03 -2.59 -20.14
CA LYS A 313 -14.90 -4.00 -20.55
C LYS A 313 -13.60 -4.26 -21.31
N LYS A 314 -13.00 -3.24 -21.94
CA LYS A 314 -11.70 -3.36 -22.63
C LYS A 314 -10.53 -3.62 -21.69
N PHE A 315 -10.68 -3.32 -20.40
CA PHE A 315 -9.64 -3.61 -19.41
C PHE A 315 -9.66 -5.07 -18.93
N ASN A 316 -10.76 -5.81 -19.16
CA ASN A 316 -10.94 -7.21 -18.75
C ASN A 316 -10.59 -7.44 -17.26
N GLY A 317 -11.12 -6.58 -16.39
CA GLY A 317 -10.88 -6.63 -14.94
C GLY A 317 -9.47 -6.24 -14.49
N PHE A 318 -8.64 -5.67 -15.36
CA PHE A 318 -7.35 -5.13 -14.97
C PHE A 318 -7.51 -3.95 -14.01
N LYS A 319 -6.73 -3.99 -12.92
CA LYS A 319 -6.61 -2.92 -11.93
C LYS A 319 -5.12 -2.69 -11.63
N LEU A 320 -4.71 -1.44 -11.47
CA LEU A 320 -3.32 -1.07 -11.16
C LEU A 320 -2.89 -1.64 -9.81
N PHE A 321 -3.76 -1.61 -8.81
CA PHE A 321 -3.47 -2.18 -7.50
C PHE A 321 -3.19 -3.69 -7.57
N LEU A 322 -3.93 -4.43 -8.39
CA LEU A 322 -3.76 -5.89 -8.51
C LEU A 322 -2.51 -6.30 -9.31
N ALA A 323 -2.01 -5.45 -10.21
CA ALA A 323 -0.99 -5.81 -11.21
C ALA A 323 0.31 -6.41 -10.63
N ASN A 324 0.73 -6.00 -9.43
CA ASN A 324 1.96 -6.45 -8.78
C ASN A 324 1.73 -6.91 -7.32
N ILE A 325 0.53 -7.38 -6.97
CA ILE A 325 0.14 -7.55 -5.54
C ILE A 325 1.03 -8.53 -4.78
N GLU A 326 1.64 -9.47 -5.49
CA GLU A 326 2.51 -10.51 -4.93
C GLU A 326 4.00 -10.26 -5.19
N GLU A 327 4.41 -9.05 -5.59
CA GLU A 327 5.81 -8.77 -5.91
C GLU A 327 6.71 -8.98 -4.68
N ILE A 328 7.68 -9.89 -4.82
CA ILE A 328 8.63 -10.28 -3.77
C ILE A 328 9.75 -9.25 -3.69
N ILE A 329 10.12 -8.90 -2.46
CA ILE A 329 11.12 -7.88 -2.19
C ILE A 329 12.51 -8.50 -2.22
N GLN A 330 13.44 -7.79 -2.86
CA GLN A 330 14.84 -8.18 -2.84
C GLN A 330 15.52 -7.71 -1.55
N PRO A 331 16.22 -8.63 -0.84
CA PRO A 331 17.00 -8.28 0.33
C PRO A 331 18.22 -7.42 -0.06
N GLY A 332 18.83 -6.75 0.92
CA GLY A 332 20.08 -5.99 0.74
C GLY A 332 20.00 -4.54 1.22
N ILE A 333 21.17 -3.96 1.48
CA ILE A 333 21.39 -2.56 1.88
C ILE A 333 21.56 -1.69 0.63
N LEU A 334 21.14 -0.43 0.70
CA LEU A 334 21.37 0.54 -0.38
C LEU A 334 22.71 1.24 -0.13
N VAL A 335 23.73 0.92 -0.94
CA VAL A 335 25.12 1.35 -0.75
C VAL A 335 25.47 2.58 -1.57
#